data_AF-A0A5E6RGF5-F1
#
_entry.id   AF-A0A5E6RGF5-F1
#
_cell.length_a   1.000
_cell.length_b   1.000
_cell.length_c   1.000
_cell.angle_alpha   90.00
_cell.angle_beta   90.00
_cell.angle_gamma   90.00
#
_symmetry.space_group_name_H-M   'P 1'
#
loop_
_entity.id
_entity.type
_entity.pdbx_description
1 polymer ?
#
loop_
_entity_poly.entity_id
_entity_poly.type
_entity_poly.pdbx_seq_one_letter_code
_entity_poly.pdbx_strand_id
1 'polypeptide(L)'
;MNRIISGSEELDLVIDPAQATYLGQFSAPAANEPGFVVQAELFQLTIDSGVSPAAEIEEVRWIDPVTDGNLTLAPLTRDLILPFYRGSLTAIA
;
A
#
# COMPACT_ATOMS: atom_id res chain seq x y z
N MET A 1 -18.65 14.24 1.18
CA MET A 1 -18.81 12.78 1.04
C MET A 1 -17.65 12.26 0.20
N ASN A 2 -16.43 12.29 0.73
CA ASN A 2 -15.24 11.85 0.01
C ASN A 2 -14.53 10.84 0.92
N ARG A 3 -14.84 9.55 0.72
CA ARG A 3 -14.22 8.43 1.43
C ARG A 3 -13.11 7.89 0.55
N ILE A 4 -11.92 8.45 0.69
CA ILE A 4 -10.68 7.70 0.44
C ILE A 4 -10.57 6.72 1.62
N ILE A 5 -10.11 5.49 1.38
CA ILE A 5 -10.09 4.36 2.32
C ILE A 5 -9.85 4.84 3.76
N SER A 6 -10.73 4.43 4.67
CA SER A 6 -10.93 4.97 6.03
C SER A 6 -9.69 4.76 6.91
N GLY A 7 -8.65 5.57 6.71
CA GLY A 7 -7.41 5.51 7.50
C GLY A 7 -7.71 5.59 8.99
N SER A 8 -8.62 6.45 9.42
CA SER A 8 -9.00 6.58 10.83
C SER A 8 -9.63 5.35 11.47
N GLU A 9 -10.00 4.30 10.71
CA GLU A 9 -10.54 3.07 11.28
C GLU A 9 -9.54 1.90 11.27
N GLU A 10 -8.42 1.94 10.52
CA GLU A 10 -7.50 0.78 10.36
C GLU A 10 -6.00 1.10 10.57
N LEU A 11 -5.59 2.37 10.44
CA LEU A 11 -4.21 2.82 10.72
C LEU A 11 -4.31 4.09 11.54
N ASP A 12 -3.58 4.23 12.65
CA ASP A 12 -3.59 5.48 13.42
C ASP A 12 -2.78 6.57 12.69
N LEU A 13 -3.32 7.03 11.57
CA LEU A 13 -2.66 7.92 10.63
C LEU A 13 -3.67 8.92 10.07
N VAL A 14 -3.45 10.19 10.43
CA VAL A 14 -4.17 11.32 9.86
C VAL A 14 -3.43 11.76 8.60
N ILE A 15 -4.04 11.50 7.46
CA ILE A 15 -3.50 11.89 6.15
C ILE A 15 -4.29 13.08 5.62
N ASP A 16 -3.60 14.16 5.23
CA ASP A 16 -4.21 15.20 4.40
C ASP A 16 -4.35 14.66 2.97
N PRO A 17 -5.57 14.53 2.41
CA PRO A 17 -5.78 14.05 1.05
C PRO A 17 -5.03 14.87 -0.01
N ALA A 18 -4.72 16.14 0.26
CA ALA A 18 -3.94 16.99 -0.64
C ALA A 18 -2.46 16.56 -0.73
N GLN A 19 -1.96 15.79 0.25
CA GLN A 19 -0.60 15.24 0.26
C GLN A 19 -0.53 13.85 -0.38
N ALA A 20 -1.68 13.25 -0.72
CA ALA A 20 -1.76 11.96 -1.40
C ALA A 20 -1.57 12.13 -2.92
N THR A 21 -0.51 11.53 -3.46
CA THR A 21 -0.32 11.45 -4.91
C THR A 21 -0.96 10.18 -5.43
N TYR A 22 -1.98 10.29 -6.27
CA TYR A 22 -2.58 9.12 -6.93
C TYR A 22 -1.61 8.53 -7.95
N LEU A 23 -1.36 7.22 -7.84
CA LEU A 23 -0.43 6.49 -8.69
C LEU A 23 -1.13 5.64 -9.76
N GLY A 24 -2.41 5.31 -9.55
CA GLY A 24 -3.21 4.54 -10.50
C GLY A 24 -4.04 3.44 -9.85
N GLN A 25 -4.73 2.68 -10.69
CA GLN A 25 -5.50 1.52 -10.29
C GLN A 25 -4.74 0.24 -10.65
N PHE A 26 -4.73 -0.72 -9.72
CA PHE A 26 -4.08 -2.02 -9.90
C PHE A 26 -5.05 -3.14 -9.56
N SER A 27 -4.87 -4.29 -10.21
CA SER A 27 -5.68 -5.47 -9.94
C SER A 27 -4.87 -6.75 -10.06
N ALA A 28 -5.09 -7.69 -9.14
CA ALA A 28 -4.45 -9.01 -9.15
C ALA A 28 -5.35 -10.03 -8.45
N PRO A 29 -5.15 -11.35 -8.67
CA PRO A 29 -5.85 -12.38 -7.92
C PRO A 29 -5.70 -12.20 -6.40
N ALA A 30 -6.77 -12.42 -5.65
CA ALA A 30 -6.73 -12.39 -4.19
C ALA A 30 -5.81 -13.48 -3.66
N ALA A 31 -4.98 -13.15 -2.66
CA ALA A 31 -4.02 -14.11 -2.08
C ALA A 31 -4.73 -15.26 -1.35
N ASN A 32 -5.82 -14.95 -0.67
CA ASN A 32 -6.51 -15.88 0.24
C ASN A 32 -7.83 -16.42 -0.34
N GLU A 33 -8.27 -15.92 -1.50
CA GLU A 33 -9.56 -16.25 -2.09
C GLU A 33 -9.42 -16.63 -3.58
N PRO A 34 -9.22 -17.92 -3.89
CA PRO A 34 -9.11 -18.40 -5.27
C PRO A 34 -10.36 -18.06 -6.09
N GLY A 35 -10.16 -17.54 -7.30
CA GLY A 35 -11.25 -17.13 -8.19
C GLY A 35 -11.72 -15.68 -8.00
N PHE A 36 -11.18 -14.98 -7.00
CA PHE A 36 -11.45 -13.55 -6.77
C PHE A 36 -10.28 -12.68 -7.21
N VAL A 37 -10.59 -11.42 -7.53
CA VAL A 37 -9.62 -10.39 -7.94
C VAL A 37 -9.74 -9.22 -6.98
N VAL A 38 -8.60 -8.81 -6.42
CA VAL A 38 -8.49 -7.56 -5.66
C VAL A 38 -8.27 -6.44 -6.64
N GLN A 39 -9.06 -5.37 -6.51
CA GLN A 39 -8.86 -4.11 -7.20
C GLN A 39 -8.52 -3.05 -6.15
N ALA A 40 -7.44 -2.30 -6.40
CA ALA A 40 -6.96 -1.28 -5.47
C ALA A 40 -6.62 0.01 -6.22
N GLU A 41 -6.94 1.14 -5.59
CA GLU A 41 -6.44 2.45 -5.96
C GLU A 41 -5.20 2.76 -5.14
N LEU A 42 -4.08 3.02 -5.80
CA LEU A 42 -2.79 3.22 -5.15
C LEU A 42 -2.51 4.71 -4.99
N PHE A 43 -2.11 5.11 -3.78
CA PHE A 43 -1.71 6.47 -3.43
C PHE A 43 -0.33 6.44 -2.77
N GLN A 44 0.52 7.40 -3.11
CA GLN A 44 1.80 7.63 -2.45
C GLN A 44 1.68 8.79 -1.46
N LEU A 45 2.27 8.60 -0.29
CA LEU A 45 2.29 9.56 0.81
C LEU A 45 3.69 9.63 1.39
N THR A 46 4.11 10.85 1.76
CA THR A 46 5.28 11.07 2.61
C THR A 46 4.78 11.36 4.02
N ILE A 47 5.21 10.55 4.99
CA ILE A 47 4.73 10.59 6.36
C ILE A 47 5.96 10.67 7.27
N ASP A 48 5.98 11.67 8.15
CA ASP A 48 7.04 11.85 9.14
C ASP A 48 6.66 11.31 10.53
N SER A 49 5.42 10.85 10.70
CA SER A 49 4.90 10.23 11.92
C SER A 49 5.03 8.70 11.88
N GLY A 50 5.23 8.09 13.06
CA GLY A 50 5.20 6.64 13.19
C GLY A 50 3.85 6.06 12.79
N VAL A 51 3.85 5.01 11.98
CA VAL A 51 2.63 4.25 11.62
C VAL A 51 2.50 3.08 12.58
N SER A 52 1.37 3.02 13.30
CA SER A 52 1.00 1.88 14.15
C SER A 52 -0.24 1.18 13.59
N PRO A 53 -0.33 -0.16 13.69
CA PRO A 53 -1.55 -0.89 13.36
C PRO A 53 -2.72 -0.39 14.21
N ALA A 54 -3.91 -0.32 13.63
CA ALA A 54 -5.17 -0.10 14.36
C ALA A 54 -6.25 -1.09 13.86
N ALA A 55 -7.31 -1.25 14.65
CA ALA A 55 -8.44 -2.16 14.41
C ALA A 55 -8.04 -3.57 13.91
N GLU A 56 -8.44 -3.94 12.68
CA GLU A 56 -8.34 -5.29 12.10
C GLU A 56 -6.97 -5.61 11.48
N ILE A 57 -6.02 -4.67 11.50
CA ILE A 57 -4.66 -4.91 10.99
C ILE A 57 -3.81 -5.57 12.08
N GLU A 58 -3.54 -6.87 11.90
CA GLU A 58 -2.71 -7.65 12.83
C GLU A 58 -1.25 -7.16 12.91
N GLU A 59 -0.71 -6.61 11.81
CA GLU A 59 0.69 -6.20 11.75
C GLU A 59 0.97 -5.15 10.66
N VAL A 60 1.84 -4.18 10.98
CA VAL A 60 2.45 -3.26 10.01
C VAL A 60 3.95 -3.52 9.97
N ARG A 61 4.50 -3.80 8.78
CA ARG A 61 5.94 -3.92 8.56
C ARG A 61 6.40 -2.98 7.46
N TRP A 62 7.49 -2.27 7.72
CA TRP A 62 8.23 -1.56 6.70
C TRP A 62 9.17 -2.54 6.00
N ILE A 63 9.11 -2.59 4.67
CA ILE A 63 10.03 -3.36 3.84
C ILE A 63 11.01 -2.42 3.16
N ASP A 64 12.29 -2.80 3.15
CA ASP A 64 13.27 -2.12 2.32
C ASP A 64 12.86 -2.33 0.85
N PRO A 65 12.67 -1.29 0.04
CA PRO A 65 12.22 -1.46 -1.33
C PRO A 65 13.16 -2.34 -2.18
N VAL A 66 14.44 -2.49 -1.83
CA VAL A 66 15.41 -3.32 -2.55
C VAL A 66 15.29 -4.80 -2.19
N THR A 67 14.69 -5.14 -1.05
CA THR A 67 14.55 -6.53 -0.58
C THR A 67 13.11 -6.85 -0.21
N ASP A 68 12.60 -8.04 -0.53
CA ASP A 68 11.20 -8.37 -0.22
C ASP A 68 10.97 -8.64 1.30
N GLY A 69 11.95 -8.32 2.16
CA GLY A 69 11.90 -8.53 3.60
C GLY A 69 11.75 -9.99 4.03
N ASN A 70 11.93 -10.93 3.09
CA ASN A 70 11.57 -12.35 3.23
C ASN A 70 10.10 -12.57 3.66
N LEU A 71 9.21 -11.65 3.28
CA LEU A 71 7.78 -11.73 3.60
C LEU A 71 7.02 -12.47 2.51
N THR A 72 6.01 -13.25 2.92
CA THR A 72 5.01 -13.78 1.99
C THR A 72 4.05 -12.66 1.61
N LEU A 73 4.30 -12.02 0.48
CA LEU A 73 3.50 -10.90 -0.02
C LEU A 73 2.35 -11.38 -0.91
N ALA A 74 1.21 -10.68 -0.82
CA ALA A 74 0.08 -10.89 -1.71
C ALA A 74 0.46 -10.61 -3.18
N PRO A 75 -0.17 -11.28 -4.17
CA PRO A 75 0.14 -11.09 -5.58
C PRO A 75 0.09 -9.63 -6.04
N LEU A 76 -0.91 -8.86 -5.59
CA LEU A 76 -1.03 -7.44 -5.89
C LEU A 76 0.23 -6.66 -5.46
N THR A 77 0.71 -6.90 -4.24
CA THR A 77 1.87 -6.21 -3.68
C THR A 77 3.17 -6.65 -4.34
N ARG A 78 3.38 -7.97 -4.44
CA ARG A 78 4.62 -8.57 -4.95
C ARG A 78 4.83 -8.29 -6.43
N ASP A 79 3.79 -8.50 -7.23
CA ASP A 79 3.93 -8.59 -8.69
C ASP A 79 3.66 -7.25 -9.38
N LEU A 80 2.96 -6.32 -8.72
CA LEU A 80 2.56 -5.02 -9.31
C LEU A 80 3.09 -3.82 -8.51
N ILE A 81 2.76 -3.72 -7.22
CA ILE A 81 3.05 -2.50 -6.44
C ILE A 81 4.57 -2.32 -6.22
N LEU A 82 5.27 -3.37 -5.77
CA LEU A 82 6.72 -3.26 -5.50
C LEU A 82 7.55 -2.97 -6.75
N PRO A 83 7.35 -3.69 -7.88
CA PRO A 83 8.03 -3.35 -9.13
C PRO A 83 7.73 -1.93 -9.61
N PHE A 84 6.47 -1.48 -9.51
CA PHE A 84 6.08 -0.12 -9.85
C PHE A 84 6.84 0.92 -9.00
N TYR A 85 6.88 0.72 -7.68
CA TYR A 85 7.58 1.63 -6.77
C TYR A 85 9.10 1.64 -6.99
N ARG A 86 9.72 0.47 -7.24
CA ARG A 86 11.15 0.39 -7.61
C ARG A 86 11.45 1.18 -8.89
N GLY A 87 10.56 1.10 -9.86
CA GLY A 87 10.65 1.89 -11.10
C GLY A 87 10.57 3.40 -10.83
N SER A 88 9.66 3.84 -9.96
CA SER A 88 9.52 5.26 -9.63
C SER A 88 10.75 5.82 -8.89
N LEU A 89 11.39 5.03 -8.01
CA LEU A 89 12.65 5.42 -7.36
C LEU A 89 13.78 5.69 -8.36
N THR A 90 13.85 4.89 -9.43
CA THR A 90 14.88 5.05 -10.47
C THR A 90 14.62 6.27 -11.36
N ALA A 91 13.36 6.68 -11.51
CA ALA A 91 13.00 7.85 -12.29
C ALA A 91 13.25 9.19 -11.57
N ILE A 92 13.48 9.16 -10.24
CA ILE A 92 13.70 10.34 -9.39
C ILE A 92 15.20 10.57 -9.13
N ALA A 93 16.06 9.59 -9.40
CA ALA A 93 17.53 9.67 -9.27
C ALA A 93 18.22 10.22 -10.52
#